data_AF-A0A3B9SUA8-F1
#
_entry.id   AF-A0A3B9SUA8-F1
#
_cell.length_a   1.000
_cell.length_b   1.000
_cell.length_c   1.000
_cell.angle_alpha   90.00
_cell.angle_beta   90.00
_cell.angle_gamma   90.00
#
_symmetry.space_group_name_H-M   'P 1'
#
loop_
_entity.id
_entity.type
_entity.pdbx_description
1 polymer ?
#
loop_
_entity_poly.entity_id
_entity_poly.type
_entity_poly.pdbx_seq_one_letter_code
_entity_poly.pdbx_strand_id
1 'polypeptide(L)'
;MYPQTHVYFAEKVFGRLTEPLALGSVFPDIIQGIVPNRQKSHGCGAEILTYMREQDNNKDLLDFARGIITHGIKPAGLDYYGDEKFLSYERGYCFEKGRVLIDETIKACRLPPAMGWWKTHNIIEMGIELRLSELNNYGQILSASFANIDLLARLSQYLGYFYAIEPALLRQRILRFAGFIEISRVTATSLANRYDLQMFAKHHLHIDIPHVAELIKQAITIVNDDLAEFFTYVLDKVKHNLITLRVID
;
A
#
# COMPACT_ATOMS: atom_id res chain seq x y z
N MET A 1 4.93 2.33 -0.53
CA MET A 1 3.75 2.79 -1.30
C MET A 1 3.80 2.25 -2.71
N TYR A 2 3.13 1.12 -2.89
CA TYR A 2 3.10 0.33 -4.11
C TYR A 2 1.64 -0.06 -4.35
N PRO A 3 0.86 0.92 -4.85
CA PRO A 3 -0.59 0.90 -4.77
C PRO A 3 -1.22 -0.25 -5.57
N GLN A 4 -0.63 -0.67 -6.69
CA GLN A 4 -1.20 -1.72 -7.53
C GLN A 4 -1.08 -3.08 -6.86
N THR A 5 0.00 -3.32 -6.11
CA THR A 5 0.16 -4.54 -5.31
C THR A 5 -0.96 -4.69 -4.27
N HIS A 6 -1.35 -3.61 -3.58
CA HIS A 6 -2.46 -3.68 -2.62
C HIS A 6 -3.81 -3.90 -3.29
N VAL A 7 -4.03 -3.28 -4.46
CA VAL A 7 -5.27 -3.46 -5.24
C VAL A 7 -5.39 -4.91 -5.75
N TYR A 8 -4.30 -5.45 -6.31
CA TYR A 8 -4.19 -6.88 -6.67
C TYR A 8 -4.54 -7.75 -5.47
N PHE A 9 -3.93 -7.48 -4.31
CA PHE A 9 -4.12 -8.30 -3.13
C PHE A 9 -5.57 -8.24 -2.62
N ALA A 10 -6.19 -7.06 -2.59
CA ALA A 10 -7.59 -6.88 -2.22
C ALA A 10 -8.54 -7.67 -3.16
N GLU A 11 -8.29 -7.65 -4.48
CA GLU A 11 -9.04 -8.46 -5.43
C GLU A 11 -8.93 -9.96 -5.11
N LYS A 12 -7.72 -10.45 -4.83
CA LYS A 12 -7.51 -11.88 -4.50
C LYS A 12 -8.16 -12.29 -3.18
N VAL A 13 -8.23 -11.38 -2.21
CA VAL A 13 -8.93 -11.63 -0.94
C VAL A 13 -10.44 -11.76 -1.16
N PHE A 14 -11.05 -10.82 -1.87
CA PHE A 14 -12.51 -10.74 -1.99
C PHE A 14 -13.11 -11.39 -3.24
N GLY A 15 -12.29 -11.82 -4.19
CA GLY A 15 -12.73 -12.41 -5.47
C GLY A 15 -13.43 -11.42 -6.41
N ARG A 16 -13.33 -10.12 -6.12
CA ARG A 16 -13.94 -9.02 -6.88
C ARG A 16 -13.19 -7.73 -6.64
N LEU A 17 -13.37 -6.77 -7.53
CA LEU A 17 -12.75 -5.45 -7.42
C LEU A 17 -13.75 -4.34 -7.73
N THR A 18 -13.85 -3.36 -6.82
CA THR A 18 -14.69 -2.17 -6.97
C THR A 18 -13.85 -0.93 -6.70
N GLU A 19 -14.27 0.24 -7.19
CA GLU A 19 -13.54 1.50 -6.95
C GLU A 19 -13.35 1.81 -5.45
N PRO A 20 -14.36 1.65 -4.56
CA PRO A 20 -14.18 1.85 -3.13
C PRO A 20 -13.18 0.86 -2.53
N LEU A 21 -13.24 -0.42 -2.94
CA LEU A 21 -12.30 -1.45 -2.46
C LEU A 21 -10.85 -1.12 -2.84
N ALA A 22 -10.62 -0.75 -4.10
CA ALA A 22 -9.30 -0.35 -4.61
C ALA A 22 -8.77 0.91 -3.91
N LEU A 23 -9.63 1.91 -3.68
CA LEU A 23 -9.23 3.11 -2.95
C LEU A 23 -8.91 2.79 -1.48
N GLY A 24 -9.72 1.94 -0.86
CA GLY A 24 -9.52 1.48 0.51
C GLY A 24 -8.20 0.75 0.69
N SER A 25 -7.82 -0.11 -0.27
CA SER A 25 -6.56 -0.86 -0.21
C SER A 25 -5.31 0.00 -0.33
N VAL A 26 -5.41 1.28 -0.70
CA VAL A 26 -4.26 2.20 -0.72
C VAL A 26 -4.39 3.34 0.29
N PHE A 27 -5.53 3.44 0.97
CA PHE A 27 -5.84 4.55 1.87
C PHE A 27 -4.89 4.69 3.07
N PRO A 28 -4.37 3.62 3.70
CA PRO A 28 -3.40 3.76 4.81
C PRO A 28 -2.17 4.60 4.45
N ASP A 29 -1.63 4.40 3.25
CA ASP A 29 -0.52 5.20 2.72
C ASP A 29 -0.92 6.67 2.45
N ILE A 30 -2.16 6.89 2.01
CA ILE A 30 -2.69 8.25 1.82
C ILE A 30 -2.71 9.00 3.14
N ILE A 31 -3.31 8.40 4.17
CA ILE A 31 -3.60 9.05 5.45
C ILE A 31 -2.35 9.18 6.33
N GLN A 32 -1.32 8.35 6.14
CA GLN A 32 -0.02 8.44 6.82
C GLN A 32 0.61 9.84 6.73
N GLY A 33 0.33 10.59 5.65
CA GLY A 33 0.84 11.95 5.49
C GLY A 33 0.14 13.01 6.36
N ILE A 34 -0.92 12.65 7.11
CA ILE A 34 -1.67 13.56 7.99
C ILE A 34 -1.65 13.07 9.44
N VAL A 35 -1.84 11.77 9.66
CA VAL A 35 -1.97 11.22 11.03
C VAL A 35 -0.60 11.00 11.68
N PRO A 36 -0.50 11.05 13.02
CA PRO A 36 0.79 11.18 13.69
C PRO A 36 1.70 9.95 13.62
N ASN A 37 1.17 8.75 13.34
CA ASN A 37 1.98 7.53 13.34
C ASN A 37 1.38 6.40 12.47
N ARG A 38 2.19 5.35 12.27
CA ARG A 38 1.81 4.17 11.49
C ARG A 38 0.62 3.42 12.07
N GLN A 39 0.49 3.33 13.39
CA GLN A 39 -0.67 2.69 14.01
C GLN A 39 -1.98 3.42 13.67
N LYS A 40 -1.98 4.75 13.64
CA LYS A 40 -3.17 5.54 13.25
C LYS A 40 -3.51 5.45 11.77
N SER A 41 -2.53 5.22 10.91
CA SER A 41 -2.77 5.11 9.45
C SER A 41 -3.09 3.69 9.00
N HIS A 42 -2.38 2.70 9.53
CA HIS A 42 -2.39 1.31 9.07
C HIS A 42 -3.08 0.36 10.07
N GLY A 43 -3.37 0.81 11.28
CA GLY A 43 -3.84 -0.06 12.37
C GLY A 43 -5.28 0.19 12.80
N CYS A 44 -6.09 0.85 11.98
CA CYS A 44 -7.47 1.24 12.31
C CYS A 44 -8.53 0.60 11.39
N GLY A 45 -8.18 -0.44 10.62
CA GLY A 45 -9.07 -0.99 9.59
C GLY A 45 -10.37 -1.57 10.16
N ALA A 46 -10.29 -2.31 11.27
CA ALA A 46 -11.46 -2.90 11.91
C ALA A 46 -12.35 -1.82 12.55
N GLU A 47 -11.75 -0.81 13.18
CA GLU A 47 -12.45 0.31 13.80
C GLU A 47 -13.19 1.15 12.75
N ILE A 48 -12.57 1.41 11.59
CA ILE A 48 -13.21 2.11 10.47
C ILE A 48 -14.39 1.30 9.94
N LEU A 49 -14.23 -0.02 9.78
CA LEU A 49 -15.33 -0.88 9.33
C LEU A 49 -16.52 -0.83 10.29
N THR A 50 -16.27 -0.96 11.60
CA THR A 50 -17.32 -0.85 12.62
C THR A 50 -18.00 0.51 12.56
N TYR A 51 -17.23 1.58 12.51
CA TYR A 51 -17.76 2.94 12.38
C TYR A 51 -18.65 3.10 11.14
N MET A 52 -18.20 2.66 9.97
CA MET A 52 -18.98 2.77 8.72
C MET A 52 -20.25 1.91 8.72
N ARG A 53 -20.22 0.74 9.38
CA ARG A 53 -21.41 -0.09 9.61
C ARG A 53 -22.43 0.62 10.49
N GLU A 54 -21.98 1.28 11.56
CA GLU A 54 -22.86 1.97 12.51
C GLU A 54 -23.47 3.25 11.94
N GLN A 55 -22.76 3.97 11.06
CA GLN A 55 -23.27 5.24 10.54
C GLN A 55 -24.24 5.10 9.36
N ASP A 56 -23.99 4.19 8.42
CA ASP A 56 -24.72 4.14 7.13
C ASP A 56 -24.90 2.70 6.61
N ASN A 57 -23.96 1.80 6.93
CA ASN A 57 -23.95 0.41 6.44
C ASN A 57 -24.03 0.30 4.90
N ASN A 58 -23.65 1.37 4.20
CA ASN A 58 -23.66 1.46 2.75
C ASN A 58 -22.55 0.57 2.14
N LYS A 59 -22.89 -0.16 1.08
CA LYS A 59 -21.97 -1.13 0.44
C LYS A 59 -20.62 -0.52 0.04
N ASP A 60 -20.59 0.71 -0.48
CA ASP A 60 -19.34 1.33 -0.93
C ASP A 60 -18.43 1.68 0.25
N LEU A 61 -19.01 2.16 1.36
CA LEU A 61 -18.25 2.43 2.59
C LEU A 61 -17.68 1.14 3.17
N LEU A 62 -18.49 0.07 3.20
CA LEU A 62 -18.03 -1.23 3.69
C LEU A 62 -16.92 -1.82 2.82
N ASP A 63 -17.03 -1.69 1.50
CA ASP A 63 -16.00 -2.13 0.56
C ASP A 63 -14.70 -1.34 0.72
N PHE A 64 -14.80 -0.03 0.92
CA PHE A 64 -13.65 0.81 1.24
C PHE A 64 -12.96 0.38 2.55
N ALA A 65 -13.73 0.20 3.64
CA ALA A 65 -13.16 -0.25 4.91
C ALA A 65 -12.53 -1.65 4.82
N ARG A 66 -13.15 -2.55 4.05
CA ARG A 66 -12.58 -3.86 3.71
C ARG A 66 -11.23 -3.74 3.00
N GLY A 67 -11.10 -2.81 2.06
CA GLY A 67 -9.82 -2.51 1.40
C GLY A 67 -8.75 -2.11 2.41
N ILE A 68 -9.07 -1.20 3.34
CA ILE A 68 -8.13 -0.77 4.39
C ILE A 68 -7.61 -1.96 5.20
N ILE A 69 -8.50 -2.88 5.56
CA ILE A 69 -8.15 -4.07 6.34
C ILE A 69 -7.13 -4.94 5.59
N THR A 70 -7.26 -5.09 4.27
CA THR A 70 -6.30 -5.91 3.49
C THR A 70 -4.90 -5.31 3.41
N HIS A 71 -4.77 -4.00 3.60
CA HIS A 71 -3.48 -3.29 3.60
C HIS A 71 -2.83 -3.33 4.97
N GLY A 72 -3.59 -3.05 6.03
CA GLY A 72 -3.08 -2.63 7.33
C GLY A 72 -2.25 -3.63 8.15
N ILE A 73 -1.93 -3.22 9.39
CA ILE A 73 -1.19 -4.01 10.38
C ILE A 73 -2.04 -4.49 11.55
N LYS A 74 -3.21 -3.87 11.74
CA LYS A 74 -4.20 -4.29 12.73
C LYS A 74 -5.60 -4.16 12.14
N PRO A 75 -6.26 -5.29 11.81
CA PRO A 75 -5.72 -6.66 11.81
C PRO A 75 -4.57 -6.83 10.82
N ALA A 76 -3.82 -7.93 10.93
CA ALA A 76 -2.70 -8.22 10.05
C ALA A 76 -3.14 -8.40 8.59
N GLY A 77 -2.84 -7.40 7.76
CA GLY A 77 -2.99 -7.35 6.31
C GLY A 77 -1.64 -7.48 5.60
N LEU A 78 -1.56 -7.06 4.33
CA LEU A 78 -0.38 -7.23 3.50
C LEU A 78 0.88 -6.58 4.11
N ASP A 79 0.78 -5.35 4.63
CA ASP A 79 1.92 -4.65 5.23
C ASP A 79 2.43 -5.34 6.49
N TYR A 80 1.57 -6.00 7.26
CA TYR A 80 2.03 -6.76 8.41
C TYR A 80 2.98 -7.87 7.97
N TYR A 81 2.61 -8.62 6.93
CA TYR A 81 3.41 -9.74 6.45
C TYR A 81 4.59 -9.29 5.57
N GLY A 82 4.47 -8.16 4.88
CA GLY A 82 5.54 -7.51 4.13
C GLY A 82 6.61 -6.88 5.03
N ASP A 83 6.20 -6.23 6.12
CA ASP A 83 7.09 -5.43 6.96
C ASP A 83 7.49 -6.10 8.27
N GLU A 84 6.52 -6.65 9.00
CA GLU A 84 6.70 -7.02 10.41
C GLU A 84 7.03 -8.48 10.60
N LYS A 85 6.27 -9.40 10.00
CA LYS A 85 6.46 -10.84 10.26
C LYS A 85 6.07 -11.74 9.10
N PHE A 86 7.01 -12.54 8.60
CA PHE A 86 6.74 -13.62 7.65
C PHE A 86 7.38 -14.94 8.11
N LEU A 87 6.58 -16.00 8.26
CA LEU A 87 7.04 -17.34 8.68
C LEU A 87 8.04 -17.29 9.86
N SER A 88 9.19 -17.95 9.72
CA SER A 88 10.27 -17.98 10.71
C SER A 88 11.26 -16.81 10.58
N TYR A 89 11.05 -15.87 9.66
CA TYR A 89 11.96 -14.73 9.50
C TYR A 89 11.92 -13.79 10.70
N GLU A 90 13.01 -13.04 10.87
CA GLU A 90 13.12 -12.02 11.92
C GLU A 90 12.13 -10.88 11.66
N ARG A 91 11.95 -10.51 10.39
CA ARG A 91 11.06 -9.44 9.92
C ARG A 91 10.05 -9.92 8.86
N GLY A 92 9.30 -8.99 8.29
CA GLY A 92 8.43 -9.26 7.15
C GLY A 92 9.20 -9.61 5.88
N TYR A 93 8.47 -10.17 4.92
CA TYR A 93 9.01 -10.69 3.67
C TYR A 93 9.86 -9.67 2.89
N CYS A 94 9.38 -8.43 2.74
CA CYS A 94 10.04 -7.40 1.94
C CYS A 94 11.34 -6.92 2.59
N PHE A 95 11.41 -6.82 3.92
CA PHE A 95 12.66 -6.50 4.61
C PHE A 95 13.71 -7.60 4.41
N GLU A 96 13.30 -8.86 4.54
CA GLU A 96 14.23 -9.99 4.52
C GLU A 96 14.77 -10.27 3.13
N LYS A 97 13.90 -10.21 2.13
CA LYS A 97 14.31 -10.28 0.71
C LYS A 97 15.21 -9.11 0.34
N GLY A 98 14.97 -7.93 0.92
CA GLY A 98 15.77 -6.74 0.69
C GLY A 98 17.16 -6.78 1.31
N ARG A 99 17.46 -7.69 2.25
CA ARG A 99 18.70 -7.67 3.05
C ARG A 99 19.97 -7.54 2.21
N VAL A 100 20.02 -8.22 1.07
CA VAL A 100 21.19 -8.24 0.16
C VAL A 100 21.37 -6.95 -0.65
N LEU A 101 20.35 -6.08 -0.71
CA LEU A 101 20.36 -4.84 -1.50
C LEU A 101 20.59 -3.58 -0.63
N ILE A 102 20.80 -3.73 0.69
CA ILE A 102 20.81 -2.59 1.62
C ILE A 102 21.91 -1.58 1.27
N ASP A 103 23.14 -2.04 1.10
CA ASP A 103 24.29 -1.15 0.88
C ASP A 103 24.18 -0.39 -0.46
N GLU A 104 23.78 -1.09 -1.52
CA GLU A 104 23.56 -0.44 -2.82
C GLU A 104 22.35 0.49 -2.79
N THR A 105 21.29 0.17 -2.02
CA THR A 105 20.16 1.08 -1.83
C THR A 105 20.58 2.35 -1.08
N ILE A 106 21.38 2.23 -0.02
CA ILE A 106 21.93 3.37 0.73
C ILE A 106 22.71 4.29 -0.21
N LYS A 107 23.57 3.71 -1.04
CA LYS A 107 24.38 4.45 -2.01
C LYS A 107 23.53 5.11 -3.09
N ALA A 108 22.64 4.37 -3.73
CA ALA A 108 21.79 4.86 -4.82
C ALA A 108 20.83 5.96 -4.34
N CYS A 109 20.33 5.85 -3.11
CA CYS A 109 19.39 6.82 -2.54
C CYS A 109 20.06 7.90 -1.67
N ARG A 110 21.39 7.88 -1.52
CA ARG A 110 22.18 8.82 -0.70
C ARG A 110 21.70 8.90 0.75
N LEU A 111 21.43 7.74 1.34
CA LEU A 111 20.77 7.63 2.65
C LEU A 111 21.78 7.63 3.80
N PRO A 112 21.37 8.07 5.00
CA PRO A 112 22.04 7.63 6.21
C PRO A 112 21.82 6.13 6.43
N PRO A 113 22.80 5.37 6.97
CA PRO A 113 22.71 3.91 7.13
C PRO A 113 21.48 3.44 7.90
N ALA A 114 21.02 4.20 8.91
CA ALA A 114 19.84 3.88 9.71
C ALA A 114 18.54 3.76 8.89
N MET A 115 18.49 4.35 7.69
CA MET A 115 17.33 4.27 6.80
C MET A 115 17.40 3.11 5.81
N GLY A 116 18.54 2.43 5.69
CA GLY A 116 18.79 1.42 4.65
C GLY A 116 17.70 0.35 4.59
N TRP A 117 17.38 -0.27 5.73
CA TRP A 117 16.31 -1.27 5.82
C TRP A 117 14.95 -0.75 5.32
N TRP A 118 14.53 0.42 5.80
CA TRP A 118 13.23 1.01 5.42
C TRP A 118 13.18 1.45 3.95
N LYS A 119 14.32 1.72 3.34
CA LYS A 119 14.36 2.15 1.93
C LYS A 119 14.60 1.00 0.99
N THR A 120 15.10 -0.12 1.50
CA THR A 120 15.33 -1.33 0.72
C THR A 120 14.08 -2.20 0.61
N HIS A 121 13.22 -2.30 1.65
CA HIS A 121 11.93 -2.98 1.45
C HIS A 121 11.10 -2.28 0.37
N ASN A 122 11.14 -0.94 0.33
CA ASN A 122 10.52 -0.14 -0.73
C ASN A 122 11.00 -0.57 -2.12
N ILE A 123 12.31 -0.86 -2.30
CA ILE A 123 12.82 -1.40 -3.57
C ILE A 123 12.21 -2.77 -3.86
N ILE A 124 12.12 -3.65 -2.86
CA ILE A 124 11.49 -4.98 -3.02
C ILE A 124 10.02 -4.85 -3.46
N GLU A 125 9.26 -3.99 -2.79
CA GLU A 125 7.86 -3.78 -3.10
C GLU A 125 7.66 -3.13 -4.49
N MET A 126 8.57 -2.26 -4.94
CA MET A 126 8.60 -1.79 -6.35
C MET A 126 8.82 -2.93 -7.33
N GLY A 127 9.70 -3.88 -7.01
CA GLY A 127 9.91 -5.06 -7.83
C GLY A 127 8.62 -5.90 -7.94
N ILE A 128 7.94 -6.13 -6.81
CA ILE A 128 6.65 -6.83 -6.78
C ILE A 128 5.60 -6.07 -7.61
N GLU A 129 5.48 -4.75 -7.44
CA GLU A 129 4.54 -3.93 -8.22
C GLU A 129 4.82 -4.00 -9.72
N LEU A 130 6.08 -3.90 -10.12
CA LEU A 130 6.48 -4.04 -11.52
C LEU A 130 6.02 -5.40 -12.08
N ARG A 131 6.20 -6.49 -11.33
CA ARG A 131 5.73 -7.82 -11.74
C ARG A 131 4.20 -7.93 -11.83
N LEU A 132 3.48 -7.36 -10.88
CA LEU A 132 2.01 -7.47 -10.81
C LEU A 132 1.29 -6.54 -11.79
N SER A 133 1.89 -5.41 -12.12
CA SER A 133 1.33 -4.43 -13.07
C SER A 133 1.13 -5.00 -14.48
N GLU A 134 1.81 -6.11 -14.81
CA GLU A 134 1.67 -6.82 -16.09
C GLU A 134 0.45 -7.76 -16.12
N LEU A 135 -0.11 -8.12 -14.96
CA LEU A 135 -1.15 -9.15 -14.85
C LEU A 135 -2.54 -8.62 -15.15
N ASN A 136 -2.84 -7.37 -14.78
CA ASN A 136 -4.15 -6.76 -14.95
C ASN A 136 -4.05 -5.23 -14.89
N ASN A 137 -5.14 -4.54 -15.20
CA ASN A 137 -5.17 -3.08 -15.27
C ASN A 137 -5.52 -2.42 -13.91
N TYR A 138 -4.74 -2.74 -12.87
CA TYR A 138 -4.92 -2.18 -11.52
C TYR A 138 -4.73 -0.65 -11.49
N GLY A 139 -3.92 -0.13 -12.41
CA GLY A 139 -3.82 1.30 -12.67
C GLY A 139 -5.16 1.95 -13.04
N GLN A 140 -5.91 1.39 -14.00
CA GLN A 140 -7.18 1.98 -14.43
C GLN A 140 -8.22 2.08 -13.32
N ILE A 141 -8.38 1.04 -12.50
CA ILE A 141 -9.35 1.09 -11.41
C ILE A 141 -8.95 2.12 -10.35
N LEU A 142 -7.66 2.25 -10.03
CA LEU A 142 -7.18 3.32 -9.13
C LEU A 142 -7.46 4.70 -9.73
N SER A 143 -7.18 4.88 -11.02
CA SER A 143 -7.48 6.14 -11.72
C SER A 143 -8.97 6.46 -11.66
N ALA A 144 -9.85 5.47 -11.84
CA ALA A 144 -11.29 5.64 -11.73
C ALA A 144 -11.70 6.03 -10.29
N SER A 145 -11.16 5.33 -9.29
CA SER A 145 -11.38 5.64 -7.87
C SER A 145 -10.98 7.07 -7.48
N PHE A 146 -9.86 7.57 -7.98
CA PHE A 146 -9.42 8.95 -7.73
C PHE A 146 -10.25 10.00 -8.49
N ALA A 147 -10.90 9.62 -9.59
CA ALA A 147 -11.80 10.47 -10.36
C ALA A 147 -13.25 10.47 -9.83
N ASN A 148 -13.62 9.53 -8.97
CA ASN A 148 -14.96 9.41 -8.42
C ASN A 148 -15.25 10.46 -7.33
N ILE A 149 -15.65 11.65 -7.76
CA ILE A 149 -15.85 12.80 -6.88
C ILE A 149 -16.87 12.56 -5.77
N ASP A 150 -17.95 11.82 -6.06
CA ASP A 150 -19.02 11.55 -5.10
C ASP A 150 -18.54 10.60 -4.00
N LEU A 151 -17.83 9.53 -4.38
CA LEU A 151 -17.16 8.63 -3.44
C LEU A 151 -16.18 9.39 -2.56
N LEU A 152 -15.31 10.22 -3.15
CA LEU A 152 -14.32 11.01 -2.42
C LEU A 152 -14.97 11.99 -1.45
N ALA A 153 -16.04 12.69 -1.86
CA ALA A 153 -16.75 13.63 -1.00
C ALA A 153 -17.36 12.91 0.22
N ARG A 154 -18.00 11.76 -0.01
CA ARG A 154 -18.62 10.95 1.05
C ARG A 154 -17.57 10.38 2.02
N LEU A 155 -16.53 9.74 1.49
CA LEU A 155 -15.46 9.17 2.32
C LEU A 155 -14.77 10.25 3.15
N SER A 156 -14.53 11.42 2.58
CA SER A 156 -13.87 12.52 3.29
C SER A 156 -14.69 13.03 4.47
N GLN A 157 -16.02 13.01 4.38
CA GLN A 157 -16.90 13.36 5.50
C GLN A 157 -16.75 12.33 6.62
N TYR A 158 -17.00 11.04 6.35
CA TYR A 158 -16.92 9.98 7.37
C TYR A 158 -15.54 9.91 8.03
N LEU A 159 -14.49 9.90 7.23
CA LEU A 159 -13.12 9.75 7.72
C LEU A 159 -12.60 11.04 8.36
N GLY A 160 -13.10 12.21 7.92
CA GLY A 160 -12.83 13.47 8.59
C GLY A 160 -13.33 13.46 10.04
N TYR A 161 -14.55 12.97 10.27
CA TYR A 161 -15.07 12.78 11.63
C TYR A 161 -14.28 11.72 12.40
N PHE A 162 -14.03 10.55 11.81
CA PHE A 162 -13.30 9.45 12.47
C PHE A 162 -11.90 9.87 12.94
N TYR A 163 -11.16 10.60 12.11
CA TYR A 163 -9.80 11.05 12.42
C TYR A 163 -9.73 12.42 13.10
N ALA A 164 -10.87 13.11 13.27
CA ALA A 164 -10.93 14.52 13.67
C ALA A 164 -10.07 15.43 12.76
N ILE A 165 -10.20 15.23 11.43
CA ILE A 165 -9.54 16.00 10.38
C ILE A 165 -10.61 16.74 9.56
N GLU A 166 -10.32 17.95 9.12
CA GLU A 166 -11.20 18.68 8.22
C GLU A 166 -11.44 17.87 6.91
N PRO A 167 -12.70 17.57 6.54
CA PRO A 167 -12.99 16.78 5.34
C PRO A 167 -12.36 17.33 4.06
N ALA A 168 -12.28 18.66 3.91
CA ALA A 168 -11.66 19.29 2.76
C ALA A 168 -10.15 18.99 2.66
N LEU A 169 -9.45 19.00 3.80
CA LEU A 169 -8.02 18.66 3.86
C LEU A 169 -7.79 17.20 3.49
N LEU A 170 -8.62 16.29 4.00
CA LEU A 170 -8.54 14.87 3.66
C LEU A 170 -8.76 14.63 2.17
N ARG A 171 -9.79 15.25 1.59
CA ARG A 171 -10.05 15.18 0.15
C ARG A 171 -8.86 15.67 -0.67
N GLN A 172 -8.28 16.81 -0.29
CA GLN A 172 -7.11 17.36 -0.97
C GLN A 172 -5.91 16.41 -0.88
N ARG A 173 -5.71 15.75 0.26
CA ARG A 173 -4.64 14.75 0.42
C ARG A 173 -4.84 13.55 -0.49
N ILE A 174 -6.07 13.02 -0.59
CA ILE A 174 -6.39 11.90 -1.48
C ILE A 174 -6.07 12.28 -2.94
N LEU A 175 -6.49 13.46 -3.39
CA LEU A 175 -6.23 13.91 -4.76
C LEU A 175 -4.74 14.14 -5.04
N ARG A 176 -4.00 14.73 -4.10
CA ARG A 176 -2.55 14.94 -4.25
C ARG A 176 -1.77 13.63 -4.27
N PHE A 177 -2.23 12.62 -3.55
CA PHE A 177 -1.57 11.32 -3.48
C PHE A 177 -1.42 10.65 -4.85
N ALA A 178 -2.41 10.79 -5.72
CA ALA A 178 -2.34 10.27 -7.09
C ALA A 178 -1.11 10.79 -7.87
N GLY A 179 -0.62 11.99 -7.57
CA GLY A 179 0.60 12.55 -8.16
C GLY A 179 1.91 11.93 -7.66
N PHE A 180 1.89 11.21 -6.54
CA PHE A 180 3.06 10.55 -5.94
C PHE A 180 3.22 9.09 -6.36
N ILE A 181 2.27 8.53 -7.12
CA ILE A 181 2.27 7.12 -7.53
C ILE A 181 2.29 6.95 -9.04
N GLU A 182 2.73 5.78 -9.48
CA GLU A 182 2.63 5.38 -10.88
C GLU A 182 1.37 4.53 -11.10
N ILE A 183 0.42 5.11 -11.84
CA ILE A 183 -0.88 4.49 -12.13
C ILE A 183 -0.98 4.10 -13.61
N SER A 184 -0.20 4.72 -14.49
CA SER A 184 -0.42 4.65 -15.93
C SER A 184 0.36 3.52 -16.60
N ARG A 185 1.69 3.56 -16.50
CA ARG A 185 2.60 2.59 -17.12
C ARG A 185 3.76 2.34 -16.18
N VAL A 186 3.62 1.25 -15.44
CA VAL A 186 4.64 0.82 -14.50
C VAL A 186 5.84 0.27 -15.29
N THR A 187 6.98 0.85 -15.02
CA THR A 187 8.31 0.44 -15.47
C THR A 187 9.25 0.70 -14.30
N ALA A 188 10.40 0.01 -14.25
CA ALA A 188 11.38 0.29 -13.20
C ALA A 188 11.78 1.78 -13.16
N THR A 189 11.91 2.42 -14.32
CA THR A 189 12.24 3.85 -14.42
C THR A 189 11.10 4.75 -13.96
N SER A 190 9.84 4.47 -14.32
CA SER A 190 8.70 5.29 -13.84
C SER A 190 8.50 5.16 -12.33
N LEU A 191 8.67 3.95 -11.78
CA LEU A 191 8.68 3.73 -10.32
C LEU A 191 9.82 4.49 -9.63
N ALA A 192 11.05 4.41 -10.15
CA ALA A 192 12.19 5.16 -9.60
C ALA A 192 11.97 6.68 -9.65
N ASN A 193 11.38 7.22 -10.73
CA ASN A 193 11.02 8.64 -10.80
C ASN A 193 9.99 9.05 -9.74
N ARG A 194 8.94 8.25 -9.52
CA ARG A 194 7.96 8.52 -8.45
C ARG A 194 8.60 8.42 -7.08
N TYR A 195 9.51 7.46 -6.91
CA TYR A 195 10.24 7.31 -5.66
C TYR A 195 11.16 8.49 -5.37
N ASP A 196 11.81 9.08 -6.38
CA ASP A 196 12.58 10.33 -6.23
C ASP A 196 11.70 11.47 -5.69
N LEU A 197 10.51 11.66 -6.28
CA LEU A 197 9.55 12.66 -5.80
C LEU A 197 9.15 12.44 -4.33
N GLN A 198 8.93 11.18 -3.94
CA GLN A 198 8.61 10.82 -2.54
C GLN A 198 9.80 11.06 -1.60
N MET A 199 11.01 10.72 -2.04
CA MET A 199 12.25 10.91 -1.29
C MET A 199 12.55 12.40 -1.09
N PHE A 200 12.36 13.22 -2.12
CA PHE A 200 12.52 14.65 -2.02
C PHE A 200 11.46 15.28 -1.11
N ALA A 201 10.19 14.90 -1.27
CA ALA A 201 9.10 15.46 -0.48
C ALA A 201 9.20 15.13 1.02
N LYS A 202 9.71 13.93 1.38
CA LYS A 202 9.78 13.47 2.78
C LYS A 202 11.13 13.70 3.45
N HIS A 203 12.23 13.62 2.69
CA HIS A 203 13.60 13.60 3.23
C HIS A 203 14.50 14.68 2.61
N HIS A 204 14.01 15.45 1.63
CA HIS A 204 14.80 16.43 0.88
C HIS A 204 16.04 15.82 0.20
N LEU A 205 15.92 14.58 -0.27
CA LEU A 205 16.96 13.85 -0.98
C LEU A 205 16.53 13.52 -2.41
N HIS A 206 17.46 13.69 -3.36
CA HIS A 206 17.35 13.14 -4.70
C HIS A 206 18.16 11.85 -4.82
N ILE A 207 17.57 10.85 -5.47
CA ILE A 207 18.17 9.53 -5.70
C ILE A 207 18.87 9.47 -7.07
N ASP A 208 19.72 8.46 -7.25
CA ASP A 208 20.21 8.04 -8.56
C ASP A 208 19.13 7.20 -9.25
N ILE A 209 18.30 7.85 -10.07
CA ILE A 209 17.15 7.22 -10.73
C ILE A 209 17.56 6.01 -11.58
N PRO A 210 18.56 6.08 -12.48
CA PRO A 210 19.03 4.91 -13.23
C PRO A 210 19.45 3.75 -12.32
N HIS A 211 20.20 4.03 -11.26
CA HIS A 211 20.67 2.98 -10.36
C HIS A 211 19.51 2.35 -9.57
N VAL A 212 18.59 3.16 -9.04
CA VAL A 212 17.40 2.66 -8.35
C VAL A 212 16.51 1.85 -9.29
N ALA A 213 16.35 2.26 -10.55
CA ALA A 213 15.63 1.45 -11.54
C ALA A 213 16.26 0.07 -11.75
N GLU A 214 17.60 -0.04 -11.67
CA GLU A 214 18.25 -1.35 -11.75
C GLU A 214 18.03 -2.19 -10.48
N LEU A 215 18.09 -1.57 -9.30
CA LEU A 215 17.76 -2.25 -8.04
C LEU A 215 16.32 -2.79 -8.03
N ILE A 216 15.36 -2.07 -8.62
CA ILE A 216 13.98 -2.54 -8.77
C ILE A 216 13.89 -3.79 -9.66
N LYS A 217 14.69 -3.88 -10.73
CA LYS A 217 14.73 -5.10 -11.56
C LYS A 217 15.37 -6.26 -10.82
N GLN A 218 16.45 -6.00 -10.07
CA GLN A 218 17.08 -7.03 -9.23
C GLN A 218 16.13 -7.55 -8.16
N ALA A 219 15.31 -6.68 -7.57
CA ALA A 219 14.28 -7.06 -6.62
C ALA A 219 13.29 -8.07 -7.19
N ILE A 220 12.89 -7.95 -8.47
CA ILE A 220 12.05 -8.96 -9.13
C ILE A 220 12.74 -10.32 -9.08
N THR A 221 14.00 -10.39 -9.53
CA THR A 221 14.75 -11.64 -9.55
C THR A 221 14.83 -12.28 -8.15
N ILE A 222 15.00 -11.48 -7.11
CA ILE A 222 15.10 -11.96 -5.71
C ILE A 222 13.79 -12.59 -5.22
N VAL A 223 12.64 -12.04 -5.61
CA VAL A 223 11.33 -12.51 -5.13
C VAL A 223 10.67 -13.51 -6.07
N ASN A 224 11.13 -13.65 -7.31
CA ASN A 224 10.40 -14.36 -8.36
C ASN A 224 10.12 -15.84 -8.02
N ASP A 225 11.03 -16.48 -7.30
CA ASP A 225 10.94 -17.92 -7.02
C ASP A 225 9.91 -18.24 -5.93
N ASP A 226 9.61 -17.31 -5.02
CA ASP A 226 8.73 -17.56 -3.87
C ASP A 226 7.61 -16.52 -3.65
N LEU A 227 7.48 -15.53 -4.54
CA LEU A 227 6.41 -14.51 -4.47
C LEU A 227 5.01 -15.13 -4.48
N ALA A 228 4.80 -16.19 -5.26
CA ALA A 228 3.52 -16.90 -5.31
C ALA A 228 3.18 -17.61 -3.98
N GLU A 229 4.19 -18.18 -3.33
CA GLU A 229 4.05 -18.82 -2.02
C GLU A 229 3.77 -17.78 -0.94
N PHE A 230 4.48 -16.64 -0.99
CA PHE A 230 4.20 -15.49 -0.13
C PHE A 230 2.74 -15.05 -0.24
N PHE A 231 2.24 -14.81 -1.45
CA PHE A 231 0.84 -14.40 -1.62
C PHE A 231 -0.14 -15.47 -1.16
N THR A 232 0.10 -16.75 -1.47
CA THR A 232 -0.77 -17.85 -1.00
C THR A 232 -0.87 -17.85 0.52
N TYR A 233 0.28 -17.81 1.21
CA TYR A 233 0.32 -17.79 2.67
C TYR A 233 -0.42 -16.57 3.25
N VAL A 234 -0.14 -15.37 2.72
CA VAL A 234 -0.72 -14.13 3.24
C VAL A 234 -2.22 -14.07 2.95
N LEU A 235 -2.68 -14.53 1.79
CA LEU A 235 -4.10 -14.64 1.45
C LEU A 235 -4.86 -15.51 2.46
N ASP A 236 -4.33 -16.68 2.78
CA ASP A 236 -4.95 -17.59 3.73
C ASP A 236 -5.06 -16.97 5.12
N LYS A 237 -3.99 -16.32 5.59
CA LYS A 237 -3.99 -15.64 6.89
C LYS A 237 -4.96 -14.47 6.95
N VAL A 238 -4.98 -13.62 5.92
CA VAL A 238 -5.87 -12.47 5.87
C VAL A 238 -7.34 -12.92 5.78
N LYS A 239 -7.66 -13.92 4.96
CA LYS A 239 -9.02 -14.49 4.89
C LYS A 239 -9.47 -15.04 6.24
N HIS A 240 -8.61 -15.78 6.95
CA HIS A 240 -8.90 -16.27 8.30
C HIS A 240 -9.17 -15.14 9.30
N ASN A 241 -8.37 -14.07 9.27
CA ASN A 241 -8.58 -12.89 10.10
C ASN A 241 -9.92 -12.21 9.80
N LEU A 242 -10.28 -12.09 8.52
CA LEU A 242 -11.54 -11.50 8.07
C LEU A 242 -12.77 -12.31 8.50
N ILE A 243 -12.71 -13.64 8.46
CA ILE A 243 -13.78 -14.53 8.97
C ILE A 243 -13.94 -14.32 10.48
N THR A 244 -12.83 -14.31 11.22
CA THR A 244 -12.84 -14.11 12.68
C THR A 244 -13.47 -12.76 13.06
N LEU A 245 -13.24 -11.73 12.25
CA LEU A 245 -13.82 -10.40 12.41
C LEU A 245 -15.24 -10.25 11.83
N ARG A 246 -15.84 -11.31 11.29
CA ARG A 246 -17.15 -11.31 10.62
C ARG A 246 -17.24 -10.25 9.52
N VAL A 247 -16.18 -10.15 8.71
CA VAL A 247 -16.09 -9.24 7.56
C VAL A 247 -16.57 -9.92 6.27
N ILE A 248 -16.30 -11.22 6.20
CA ILE A 248 -16.73 -12.17 5.17
C ILE A 248 -17.28 -13.42 5.86
N ASP A 249 -18.08 -14.19 5.14
CA ASP A 249 -18.64 -15.47 5.59
C ASP A 249 -17.63 -16.62 5.48
#